data_AF-A0A2K2DAP9-F1
#
_entry.id   AF-A0A2K2DAP9-F1
#
_cell.length_a   1.000
_cell.length_b   1.000
_cell.length_c   1.000
_cell.angle_alpha   90.00
_cell.angle_beta   90.00
_cell.angle_gamma   90.00
#
_symmetry.space_group_name_H-M   'P 1'
#
loop_
_entity.id
_entity.type
_entity.pdbx_description
1 polymer ?
#
loop_
_entity_poly.entity_id
_entity_poly.type
_entity_poly.pdbx_seq_one_letter_code
_entity_poly.pdbx_strand_id
1 'polypeptide(L)'
;MAEWRTNKLYIHCRQWLMLPRKLVQMQLLISALEKSNDQVRFELTFYALNPELKVVAPWREWDITGREDAIEYAKKHNVPVPVSKKSIYSRDRNLWHLSHEGDILEDPANEPKEDMYMMSVSPENAPSKPET
;
A
#
# COMPACT_ATOMS: atom_id res chain seq x y z
N MET A 1 -12.79 14.97 14.11
CA MET A 1 -12.67 14.25 12.81
C MET A 1 -11.35 13.45 12.65
N ALA A 2 -10.63 13.09 13.73
CA ALA A 2 -9.41 12.27 13.67
C ALA A 2 -9.64 10.78 13.99
N GLU A 3 -10.87 10.40 14.32
CA GLU A 3 -11.20 9.13 14.98
C GLU A 3 -11.46 7.96 14.02
N TRP A 4 -11.54 8.22 12.70
CA TRP A 4 -11.98 7.23 11.71
C TRP A 4 -10.87 6.70 10.79
N ARG A 5 -9.76 7.45 10.59
CA ARG A 5 -8.59 6.94 9.84
C ARG A 5 -7.85 5.83 10.60
N THR A 6 -7.97 5.82 11.93
CA THR A 6 -7.43 4.80 12.83
C THR A 6 -8.10 3.43 12.67
N ASN A 7 -9.32 3.36 12.14
CA ASN A 7 -10.11 2.11 12.21
C ASN A 7 -9.65 1.04 11.20
N LYS A 8 -9.32 1.40 9.95
CA LYS A 8 -8.87 0.43 8.92
C LYS A 8 -7.53 -0.22 9.30
N LEU A 9 -6.57 0.60 9.70
CA LEU A 9 -5.24 0.17 10.12
C LEU A 9 -5.32 -0.70 11.38
N TYR A 10 -6.06 -0.23 12.39
CA TYR A 10 -6.29 -0.98 13.61
C TYR A 10 -6.94 -2.34 13.34
N ILE A 11 -7.97 -2.40 12.50
CA ILE A 11 -8.64 -3.66 12.11
C ILE A 11 -7.64 -4.59 11.41
N HIS A 12 -6.83 -4.07 10.48
CA HIS A 12 -5.82 -4.87 9.79
C HIS A 12 -4.79 -5.42 10.77
N CYS A 13 -4.18 -4.56 11.60
CA CYS A 13 -3.21 -4.98 12.63
C CYS A 13 -3.83 -5.98 13.61
N ARG A 14 -5.07 -5.77 14.04
CA ARG A 14 -5.78 -6.68 14.95
C ARG A 14 -6.05 -8.04 14.31
N GLN A 15 -6.39 -8.10 13.02
CA GLN A 15 -6.53 -9.37 12.30
C GLN A 15 -5.23 -10.17 12.32
N TRP A 16 -4.09 -9.52 12.13
CA TRP A 16 -2.78 -10.18 12.24
C TRP A 16 -2.52 -10.73 13.64
N LEU A 17 -2.90 -10.00 14.70
CA LEU A 17 -2.73 -10.45 16.09
C LEU A 17 -3.66 -11.59 16.51
N MET A 18 -4.75 -11.82 15.77
CA MET A 18 -5.65 -12.95 16.03
C MET A 18 -5.11 -14.28 15.46
N LEU A 19 -4.02 -14.26 14.69
CA LEU A 19 -3.37 -15.47 14.21
C LEU A 19 -2.63 -16.20 15.36
N PRO A 20 -2.44 -17.53 15.28
CA PRO A 20 -1.68 -18.28 16.28
C PRO A 20 -0.30 -17.66 16.56
N ARG A 21 0.11 -17.57 17.83
CA ARG A 21 1.36 -16.92 18.30
C ARG A 21 2.62 -17.30 17.50
N LYS A 22 2.73 -18.55 17.05
CA LYS A 22 3.86 -19.05 16.22
C LYS A 22 3.92 -18.43 14.82
N LEU A 23 2.78 -17.95 14.29
CA LEU A 23 2.68 -17.21 13.03
C LEU A 23 2.86 -15.71 13.26
N VAL A 24 2.39 -15.18 14.40
CA VAL A 24 2.51 -13.75 14.76
C VAL A 24 3.97 -13.32 14.98
N GLN A 25 4.80 -14.21 15.54
CA GLN A 25 6.23 -13.95 15.75
C GLN A 25 7.05 -14.05 14.43
N MET A 26 6.49 -14.70 13.41
CA MET A 26 7.19 -15.00 12.16
C MET A 26 6.89 -13.94 11.09
N GLN A 27 7.38 -12.73 11.32
CA GLN A 27 7.53 -11.75 10.24
C GLN A 27 6.21 -11.09 9.85
N LEU A 28 5.83 -10.07 10.60
CA LEU A 28 4.89 -9.11 10.07
C LEU A 28 5.64 -8.28 9.00
N LEU A 29 5.70 -8.83 7.79
CA LEU A 29 6.25 -8.20 6.60
C LEU A 29 5.42 -6.94 6.31
N ILE A 30 5.86 -5.82 6.86
CA ILE A 30 5.43 -4.53 6.38
C ILE A 30 6.03 -4.40 4.99
N SER A 31 5.21 -4.65 3.97
CA SER A 31 5.58 -4.43 2.57
C SER A 31 5.55 -2.95 2.18
N ALA A 32 5.41 -2.04 3.15
CA ALA A 32 5.49 -0.61 2.91
C ALA A 32 6.95 -0.25 2.60
N LEU A 33 7.15 0.49 1.50
CA LEU A 33 8.44 1.05 1.13
C LEU A 33 9.01 1.87 2.29
N GLU A 34 10.34 1.91 2.43
CA GLU A 34 11.05 2.58 3.55
C GLU A 34 10.71 4.08 3.72
N LYS A 35 10.09 4.70 2.71
CA LYS A 35 9.69 6.11 2.72
C LYS A 35 8.18 6.33 2.82
N SER A 36 7.40 5.28 3.06
CA SER A 36 5.95 5.39 3.18
C SER A 36 5.52 5.70 4.61
N ASN A 37 4.51 6.57 4.73
CA ASN A 37 3.80 6.81 5.99
C ASN A 37 3.20 5.53 6.60
N ASP A 38 2.92 4.52 5.78
CA ASP A 38 2.33 3.26 6.25
C ASP A 38 3.26 2.48 7.17
N GLN A 39 4.58 2.61 7.00
CA GLN A 39 5.53 1.99 7.91
C GLN A 39 5.32 2.47 9.36
N VAL A 40 5.31 3.79 9.56
CA VAL A 40 5.11 4.40 10.89
C VAL A 40 3.75 4.02 11.46
N ARG A 41 2.71 4.05 10.62
CA ARG A 41 1.35 3.65 10.99
C ARG A 41 1.32 2.22 11.51
N PHE A 42 1.87 1.27 10.76
CA PHE A 42 1.90 -0.14 11.16
C PHE A 42 2.73 -0.37 12.42
N GLU A 43 3.99 0.07 12.44
CA GLU A 43 4.90 -0.12 13.58
C GLU A 43 4.30 0.43 14.88
N LEU A 44 3.82 1.68 14.86
CA LEU A 44 3.22 2.31 16.04
C LEU A 44 1.97 1.55 16.51
N THR A 45 1.14 1.08 15.59
CA THR A 45 -0.08 0.32 15.93
C THR A 45 0.27 -1.04 16.53
N PHE A 46 1.28 -1.74 16.00
CA PHE A 46 1.71 -3.02 16.56
C PHE A 46 2.32 -2.85 17.95
N TYR A 47 3.18 -1.85 18.15
CA TYR A 47 3.72 -1.58 19.47
C TYR A 47 2.65 -1.16 20.48
N ALA A 48 1.63 -0.42 20.04
CA ALA A 48 0.49 -0.07 20.89
C ALA A 48 -0.37 -1.29 21.26
N LEU A 49 -0.54 -2.25 20.35
CA LEU A 49 -1.36 -3.44 20.57
C LEU A 49 -0.63 -4.56 21.33
N ASN A 50 0.66 -4.76 21.05
CA ASN A 50 1.51 -5.73 21.72
C ASN A 50 2.99 -5.29 21.62
N PRO A 51 3.53 -4.65 22.67
CA PRO A 51 4.89 -4.10 22.68
C PRO A 51 5.98 -5.17 22.69
N GLU A 52 5.67 -6.44 22.99
CA GLU A 52 6.64 -7.54 22.95
C GLU A 52 6.90 -8.05 21.52
N LEU A 53 6.13 -7.59 20.53
CA LEU A 53 6.31 -8.00 19.15
C LEU A 53 7.58 -7.43 18.55
N LYS A 54 8.35 -8.31 17.90
CA LYS A 54 9.44 -7.92 17.03
C LYS A 54 8.90 -7.66 15.63
N VAL A 55 8.91 -6.41 15.19
CA VAL A 55 8.61 -6.04 13.81
C VAL A 55 9.85 -6.29 12.96
N VAL A 56 9.67 -6.90 11.79
CA VAL A 56 10.73 -7.06 10.79
C VAL A 56 10.21 -6.52 9.47
N ALA A 57 10.94 -5.59 8.87
CA ALA A 57 10.52 -4.91 7.64
C ALA A 57 11.56 -5.16 6.54
N PRO A 58 11.38 -6.20 5.71
CA PRO A 58 12.41 -6.63 4.76
C PRO A 58 12.85 -5.54 3.79
N TRP A 59 11.95 -4.63 3.41
CA TRP A 59 12.29 -3.46 2.59
C TRP A 59 13.41 -2.58 3.17
N ARG A 60 13.68 -2.64 4.49
CA ARG A 60 14.78 -1.95 5.16
C ARG A 60 16.07 -2.74 5.30
N GLU A 61 15.99 -4.06 5.16
CA GLU A 61 17.06 -4.97 5.56
C GLU A 61 17.68 -5.69 4.38
N TRP A 62 16.96 -5.80 3.26
CA TRP A 62 17.39 -6.53 2.08
C TRP A 62 18.14 -5.65 1.06
N ASP A 63 18.78 -6.30 0.09
CA ASP A 63 19.49 -5.64 -1.02
C ASP A 63 18.59 -5.36 -2.23
N ILE A 64 17.28 -5.61 -2.14
CA ILE A 64 16.33 -5.40 -3.25
C ILE A 64 15.89 -3.94 -3.25
N THR A 65 16.31 -3.18 -4.26
CA THR A 65 16.11 -1.73 -4.31
C THR A 65 14.95 -1.31 -5.22
N GLY A 66 14.50 -2.21 -6.09
CA GLY A 66 13.49 -1.90 -7.09
C GLY A 66 12.66 -3.08 -7.55
N ARG A 67 11.75 -2.80 -8.48
CA ARG A 67 10.83 -3.78 -9.06
C ARG A 67 11.58 -4.82 -9.88
N GLU A 68 12.59 -4.41 -10.61
CA GLU A 68 13.43 -5.26 -11.46
C GLU A 68 14.19 -6.28 -10.61
N ASP A 69 14.85 -5.82 -9.54
CA ASP A 69 15.53 -6.66 -8.55
C ASP A 69 14.57 -7.69 -7.94
N ALA A 70 13.36 -7.25 -7.57
CA ALA A 70 12.33 -8.12 -6.99
C ALA A 70 11.86 -9.19 -8.01
N ILE A 71 11.73 -8.83 -9.29
CA ILE A 71 11.39 -9.78 -10.36
C ILE A 71 12.51 -10.80 -10.57
N GLU A 72 13.77 -10.36 -10.59
CA GLU A 72 14.93 -11.24 -10.72
C GLU A 72 15.04 -12.19 -9.51
N TYR A 73 14.89 -11.66 -8.30
CA TYR A 73 14.84 -12.45 -7.07
C TYR A 73 13.73 -13.50 -7.13
N ALA A 74 12.52 -13.12 -7.55
CA ALA A 74 11.40 -14.04 -7.69
C ALA A 74 11.67 -15.13 -8.72
N LYS A 75 12.27 -14.80 -9.88
CA LYS A 75 12.68 -15.78 -10.90
C LYS A 75 13.71 -16.77 -10.34
N LYS A 76 14.75 -16.28 -9.64
CA LYS A 76 15.80 -17.11 -9.04
C LYS A 76 15.23 -18.12 -8.03
N HIS A 77 14.15 -17.76 -7.34
CA HIS A 77 13.50 -18.60 -6.34
C HIS A 77 12.24 -19.32 -6.84
N ASN A 78 12.00 -19.35 -8.16
CA ASN A 78 10.84 -19.99 -8.79
C ASN A 78 9.48 -19.50 -8.25
N VAL A 79 9.40 -18.22 -7.85
CA VAL A 79 8.15 -17.57 -7.44
C VAL A 79 7.45 -17.03 -8.69
N PRO A 80 6.24 -17.52 -9.04
CA PRO A 80 5.54 -17.06 -10.24
C PRO A 80 5.07 -15.61 -10.04
N VAL A 81 5.60 -14.69 -10.85
CA VAL A 81 5.18 -13.29 -10.86
C VAL A 81 4.34 -13.00 -12.11
N PRO A 82 3.03 -12.69 -11.97
CA PRO A 82 2.22 -12.23 -13.08
C PRO A 82 2.64 -10.81 -13.47
N VAL A 83 3.66 -10.68 -14.31
CA VAL A 83 4.14 -9.36 -14.75
C VAL A 83 3.20 -8.82 -15.83
N SER A 84 2.27 -7.97 -15.46
CA SER A 84 1.62 -7.08 -16.42
C SER A 84 2.28 -5.69 -16.34
N LYS A 85 2.69 -5.14 -17.48
CA LYS A 85 3.22 -3.75 -17.61
C LYS A 85 2.13 -2.68 -17.40
N LYS A 86 0.93 -3.07 -16.97
CA LYS A 86 -0.30 -2.33 -17.30
C LYS A 86 -0.62 -1.17 -16.37
N SER A 87 0.11 -1.00 -15.27
CA SER A 87 -0.12 0.09 -14.34
C SER A 87 1.19 0.76 -13.96
N ILE A 88 1.31 2.02 -14.37
CA ILE A 88 2.42 2.93 -14.07
C ILE A 88 2.27 3.61 -12.71
N TYR A 89 1.04 3.73 -12.20
CA TYR A 89 0.76 4.32 -10.88
C TYR A 89 0.78 3.26 -9.77
N SER A 90 1.33 3.65 -8.61
CA SER A 90 1.09 2.98 -7.32
C SER A 90 -0.29 3.41 -6.80
N ARG A 91 -1.06 2.47 -6.24
CA ARG A 91 -2.45 2.68 -5.84
C ARG A 91 -2.80 1.93 -4.56
N ASP A 92 -3.47 2.59 -3.61
CA ASP A 92 -4.20 1.95 -2.50
C ASP A 92 -5.70 2.18 -2.67
N ARG A 93 -6.47 1.10 -2.68
CA ARG A 93 -7.93 1.15 -2.79
C ARG A 93 -8.58 0.55 -1.55
N ASN A 94 -9.61 1.22 -1.07
CA ASN A 94 -10.57 0.65 -0.15
C ASN A 94 -11.97 1.20 -0.45
N LEU A 95 -12.95 0.87 0.39
CA LEU A 95 -14.32 1.35 0.23
C LEU A 95 -14.42 2.88 0.27
N TRP A 96 -13.52 3.55 1.00
CA TRP A 96 -13.57 4.98 1.23
C TRP A 96 -12.92 5.79 0.12
N HIS A 97 -11.79 5.31 -0.41
CA HIS A 97 -11.03 6.05 -1.43
C HIS A 97 -10.15 5.13 -2.28
N LEU A 98 -9.65 5.72 -3.36
CA LEU A 98 -8.57 5.22 -4.18
C LEU A 98 -7.49 6.31 -4.26
N SER A 99 -6.26 6.01 -3.83
CA SER A 99 -5.11 6.89 -4.02
C SER A 99 -4.30 6.50 -5.26
N HIS A 100 -3.58 7.48 -5.80
CA HIS A 100 -2.66 7.35 -6.93
C HIS A 100 -1.37 8.11 -6.61
N GLU A 101 -0.23 7.51 -6.89
CA GLU A 101 1.11 8.11 -6.74
C GLU A 101 2.08 7.49 -7.77
N GLY A 102 3.27 8.09 -7.93
CA GLY A 102 4.29 7.61 -8.87
C GLY A 102 4.12 8.10 -10.31
N ASP A 103 5.15 7.81 -11.11
CA ASP A 103 5.27 8.18 -12.52
C ASP A 103 5.09 9.69 -12.74
N ILE A 104 4.24 10.12 -13.67
CA ILE A 104 4.06 11.53 -14.01
C ILE A 104 3.58 12.40 -12.83
N LEU A 105 2.96 11.78 -11.80
CA LEU A 105 2.41 12.47 -10.64
C LEU A 105 3.48 12.94 -9.64
N GLU A 106 4.73 12.48 -9.80
CA GLU A 106 5.86 12.93 -8.95
C GLU A 106 6.30 14.37 -9.27
N ASP A 107 5.95 14.88 -10.46
CA ASP A 107 6.16 16.28 -10.84
C ASP A 107 4.82 17.04 -10.82
N PRO A 108 4.62 17.96 -9.85
CA PRO A 108 3.39 18.74 -9.75
C PRO A 108 3.08 19.64 -10.96
N ALA A 109 4.04 19.86 -11.87
CA ALA A 109 3.81 20.59 -13.11
C ALA A 109 3.05 19.76 -14.16
N ASN A 110 3.01 18.44 -14.01
CA ASN A 110 2.27 17.55 -14.91
C ASN A 110 0.80 17.47 -14.51
N GLU A 111 -0.09 17.54 -15.50
CA GLU A 111 -1.50 17.24 -15.32
C GLU A 111 -1.72 15.72 -15.23
N PRO A 112 -2.60 15.22 -14.34
CA PRO A 112 -2.98 13.82 -14.33
C PRO A 112 -3.64 13.41 -15.65
N LYS A 113 -3.29 12.22 -16.16
CA LYS A 113 -3.91 11.66 -17.36
C LYS A 113 -5.31 11.12 -17.06
N GLU A 114 -6.16 11.12 -18.08
CA GLU A 114 -7.55 10.61 -17.97
C GLU A 114 -7.62 9.14 -17.50
N ASP A 115 -6.63 8.32 -17.87
CA ASP A 115 -6.52 6.91 -17.47
C ASP A 115 -6.18 6.70 -15.97
N MET A 116 -5.91 7.78 -15.24
CA MET A 116 -5.78 7.76 -13.79
C MET A 116 -7.14 7.58 -13.11
N TYR A 117 -8.22 8.14 -13.68
CA TYR A 117 -9.55 8.09 -13.07
C TYR A 117 -10.16 6.69 -13.19
N MET A 118 -10.43 6.05 -12.05
CA MET A 118 -10.96 4.67 -11.97
C MET A 118 -12.31 4.58 -11.24
N MET A 119 -12.62 5.55 -10.39
CA MET A 119 -13.86 5.59 -9.59
C MET A 119 -14.72 6.83 -9.88
N SER A 120 -14.18 7.77 -10.65
CA SER A 120 -14.85 8.99 -11.09
C SER A 120 -14.59 9.20 -12.58
N VAL A 121 -15.28 10.15 -13.18
CA VAL A 121 -14.94 10.71 -14.50
C VAL A 121 -14.32 12.08 -14.30
N SER A 122 -13.63 12.60 -15.32
CA SER A 122 -13.20 14.00 -15.31
C SER A 122 -14.41 14.94 -15.21
N PRO A 123 -14.25 16.15 -14.65
CA PRO A 123 -15.32 17.14 -14.60
C PRO A 123 -15.92 17.47 -15.98
N GLU A 124 -15.10 17.46 -17.04
CA GLU A 124 -15.52 17.72 -18.42
C GLU A 124 -16.44 16.61 -18.95
N ASN A 125 -16.30 15.40 -18.43
CA ASN A 125 -17.08 14.22 -18.79
C ASN A 125 -18.25 13.97 -17.80
N ALA A 126 -18.45 14.83 -16.81
CA ALA A 126 -19.53 14.66 -15.83
C ALA A 126 -20.92 14.87 -16.48
N PRO A 127 -21.98 14.16 -16.03
CA PRO A 127 -23.32 14.36 -16.54
C PRO A 127 -23.81 15.81 -16.37
N SER A 128 -24.39 16.40 -17.41
CA SER A 128 -24.92 17.78 -17.35
C SER A 128 -26.16 17.91 -16.44
N LYS A 129 -26.80 16.78 -16.10
CA LYS A 129 -27.97 16.75 -15.23
C LYS A 129 -27.55 16.33 -13.81
N PRO A 130 -27.87 17.13 -12.77
CA PRO A 130 -27.54 16.78 -11.39
C PRO A 130 -28.40 15.60 -10.89
N GLU A 131 -27.86 14.88 -9.91
CA GLU A 131 -28.57 13.84 -9.15
C GLU A 131 -29.10 14.46 -7.84
N THR A 132 -30.33 14.11 -7.47
CA THR A 132 -31.07 14.64 -6.30
C THR A 132 -31.50 13.53 -5.39
#